data_AF-A0AAN9I7F3-F1
#
_entry.id   AF-A0AAN9I7F3-F1
#
_cell.length_a   1.000
_cell.length_b   1.000
_cell.length_c   1.000
_cell.angle_alpha   90.00
_cell.angle_beta   90.00
_cell.angle_gamma   90.00
#
_symmetry.space_group_name_H-M   'P 1'
#
loop_
_entity.id
_entity.type
_entity.pdbx_description
1 polymer ?
#
loop_
_entity_poly.entity_id
_entity_poly.type
_entity_poly.pdbx_seq_one_letter_code
_entity_poly.pdbx_strand_id
1 'polypeptide(L)'
;MVCLIKLKARNLFSFWIGHKWYSFRRYLADYLCQRFLSSQSWQLVRLQFENNCEVGVFSKLTNAYCLVAIGGSESFYSAFESELADVIPVVKASIGGTRIIGRLCVGNKNGLLLPHTTTDQELQHLRNSLPDQVVVQRIEERLSALGNCIACNDHVALTHTDLDRETEEMIADVLGVEVFRQTIAGNILVGSYCAFSNRGGLVHPHTSIEDLDELSTLLQVPLVAGTVNRGSEVIGAGMTVNDWTAFCGSDTTATELSVIESVFKLREAQPSAIVDEMRKSLIDSYV
;
A
#
# COMPACT_ATOMS: atom_id res chain seq x y z
N MET A 1 -24.30 1.77 7.12
CA MET A 1 -25.06 0.91 6.17
C MET A 1 -25.00 -0.57 6.58
N VAL A 2 -25.24 -0.89 7.86
CA VAL A 2 -25.17 -2.27 8.42
C VAL A 2 -26.54 -2.76 8.92
N CYS A 3 -27.56 -1.89 8.93
CA CYS A 3 -28.89 -2.25 9.44
C CYS A 3 -29.94 -2.58 8.34
N LEU A 4 -29.66 -2.28 7.06
CA LEU A 4 -30.65 -2.46 5.97
C LEU A 4 -30.66 -3.84 5.32
N ILE A 5 -29.62 -4.67 5.52
CA ILE A 5 -29.53 -6.01 4.92
C ILE A 5 -30.40 -7.03 5.69
N LYS A 6 -30.73 -6.76 6.96
CA LYS A 6 -31.60 -7.63 7.79
C LYS A 6 -33.08 -7.62 7.40
N LEU A 7 -33.55 -6.64 6.61
CA LEU A 7 -34.98 -6.48 6.32
C LEU A 7 -35.43 -6.97 4.94
N LYS A 8 -34.54 -7.06 3.94
CA LYS A 8 -34.95 -7.50 2.59
C LYS A 8 -34.97 -9.03 2.39
N ALA A 9 -34.44 -9.78 3.35
CA ALA A 9 -34.45 -11.25 3.34
C ALA A 9 -35.72 -11.87 3.97
N ARG A 10 -36.57 -11.08 4.65
CA ARG A 10 -37.77 -11.60 5.34
C ARG A 10 -38.98 -11.83 4.43
N ASN A 11 -39.05 -11.20 3.25
CA ASN A 11 -40.27 -11.19 2.41
C ASN A 11 -40.25 -12.11 1.18
N LEU A 12 -39.23 -12.99 1.03
CA LEU A 12 -39.16 -13.97 -0.07
C LEU A 12 -39.24 -15.43 0.42
N PHE A 13 -39.53 -15.66 1.71
CA PHE A 13 -39.44 -16.96 2.37
C PHE A 13 -40.80 -17.65 2.59
N SER A 14 -41.69 -17.59 1.60
CA SER A 14 -42.92 -18.38 1.67
C SER A 14 -43.25 -18.94 0.31
N PHE A 15 -42.45 -19.89 -0.17
CA PHE A 15 -42.83 -20.94 -1.12
C PHE A 15 -41.57 -21.75 -1.45
N TRP A 16 -41.30 -22.84 -0.72
CA TRP A 16 -40.73 -24.10 -1.24
C TRP A 16 -40.39 -25.06 -0.08
N ILE A 17 -41.07 -26.20 -0.08
CA ILE A 17 -41.04 -27.28 0.90
C ILE A 17 -39.80 -28.19 0.67
N GLY A 18 -39.21 -28.67 1.78
CA GLY A 18 -38.65 -30.03 1.87
C GLY A 18 -37.16 -30.23 1.56
N HIS A 19 -36.40 -30.57 2.61
CA HIS A 19 -35.09 -31.27 2.65
C HIS A 19 -33.87 -30.78 1.81
N LYS A 20 -34.04 -30.07 0.68
CA LYS A 20 -32.93 -29.47 -0.09
C LYS A 20 -32.40 -28.17 0.52
N TRP A 21 -33.19 -27.53 1.38
CA TRP A 21 -32.87 -26.27 2.04
C TRP A 21 -31.70 -26.33 3.03
N TYR A 22 -31.52 -27.46 3.73
CA TYR A 22 -30.44 -27.61 4.71
C TYR A 22 -29.07 -27.74 4.02
N SER A 23 -29.01 -28.46 2.90
CA SER A 23 -27.77 -28.60 2.12
C SER A 23 -27.41 -27.29 1.43
N PHE A 24 -28.39 -26.54 0.89
CA PHE A 24 -28.14 -25.24 0.28
C PHE A 24 -27.78 -24.15 1.29
N ARG A 25 -28.34 -24.16 2.52
CA ARG A 25 -27.89 -23.27 3.61
C ARG A 25 -26.49 -23.59 4.10
N ARG A 26 -26.13 -24.87 4.19
CA ARG A 26 -24.74 -25.26 4.51
C ARG A 26 -23.80 -24.86 3.40
N TYR A 27 -24.15 -25.09 2.14
CA TYR A 27 -23.36 -24.62 1.01
C TYR A 27 -23.24 -23.10 0.95
N LEU A 28 -24.32 -22.34 1.14
CA LEU A 28 -24.28 -20.87 1.10
C LEU A 28 -23.60 -20.30 2.35
N ALA A 29 -23.76 -20.93 3.52
CA ALA A 29 -23.05 -20.55 4.75
C ALA A 29 -21.57 -20.96 4.67
N ASP A 30 -21.22 -22.09 4.07
CA ASP A 30 -19.84 -22.51 3.81
C ASP A 30 -19.22 -21.67 2.69
N TYR A 31 -19.97 -21.21 1.68
CA TYR A 31 -19.50 -20.29 0.64
C TYR A 31 -19.34 -18.87 1.21
N LEU A 32 -20.27 -18.40 2.02
CA LEU A 32 -20.18 -17.10 2.69
C LEU A 32 -19.12 -17.13 3.79
N CYS A 33 -18.96 -18.23 4.52
CA CYS A 33 -17.93 -18.44 5.54
C CYS A 33 -16.57 -18.70 4.92
N GLN A 34 -16.44 -19.42 3.79
CA GLN A 34 -15.20 -19.47 3.01
C GLN A 34 -14.86 -18.10 2.46
N ARG A 35 -15.84 -17.32 1.99
CA ARG A 35 -15.63 -15.94 1.54
C ARG A 35 -15.39 -14.97 2.70
N PHE A 36 -15.77 -15.30 3.94
CA PHE A 36 -15.47 -14.55 5.17
C PHE A 36 -14.10 -14.95 5.77
N LEU A 37 -13.74 -16.23 5.70
CA LEU A 37 -12.47 -16.81 6.16
C LEU A 37 -11.35 -16.56 5.15
N SER A 38 -11.66 -16.42 3.85
CA SER A 38 -10.73 -15.93 2.83
C SER A 38 -10.71 -14.40 2.72
N SER A 39 -11.56 -13.69 3.47
CA SER A 39 -11.72 -12.22 3.40
C SER A 39 -10.81 -11.46 4.35
N GLN A 40 -10.03 -12.14 5.19
CA GLN A 40 -9.08 -11.48 6.09
C GLN A 40 -7.71 -12.13 6.11
N SER A 41 -7.20 -12.49 4.94
CA SER A 41 -5.77 -12.64 4.76
C SER A 41 -5.29 -11.41 4.03
N TRP A 42 -4.82 -10.40 4.77
CA TRP A 42 -4.13 -9.28 4.16
C TRP A 42 -2.85 -9.82 3.52
N GLN A 43 -2.91 -10.01 2.21
CA GLN A 43 -1.95 -10.81 1.46
C GLN A 43 -1.01 -9.92 0.68
N LEU A 44 0.20 -10.43 0.54
CA LEU A 44 1.07 -10.02 -0.53
C LEU A 44 0.44 -10.50 -1.85
N VAL A 45 0.20 -9.58 -2.79
CA VAL A 45 -0.43 -9.88 -4.07
C VAL A 45 0.55 -9.62 -5.21
N ARG A 46 0.58 -10.56 -6.16
CA ARG A 46 1.38 -10.47 -7.38
C ARG A 46 0.55 -9.88 -8.52
N LEU A 47 1.04 -8.81 -9.14
CA LEU A 47 0.36 -8.10 -10.22
C LEU A 47 1.29 -7.81 -11.39
N GLN A 48 0.66 -7.56 -12.54
CA GLN A 48 1.34 -7.15 -13.75
C GLN A 48 0.51 -6.07 -14.44
N PHE A 49 1.17 -5.02 -14.91
CA PHE A 49 0.56 -3.92 -15.65
C PHE A 49 1.02 -3.98 -17.11
N GLU A 50 0.13 -4.32 -18.05
CA GLU A 50 0.45 -4.35 -19.49
C GLU A 50 1.75 -5.12 -19.83
N ASN A 51 1.95 -6.28 -19.22
CA ASN A 51 3.17 -7.11 -19.29
C ASN A 51 4.41 -6.57 -18.54
N ASN A 52 4.31 -5.45 -17.84
CA ASN A 52 5.36 -4.94 -16.95
C ASN A 52 5.12 -5.38 -15.49
N CYS A 53 6.18 -5.86 -14.84
CA CYS A 53 6.19 -6.30 -13.45
C CYS A 53 6.48 -5.15 -12.46
N GLU A 54 6.72 -3.93 -12.94
CA GLU A 54 7.01 -2.75 -12.12
C GLU A 54 5.74 -2.08 -11.59
N VAL A 55 5.04 -2.77 -10.69
CA VAL A 55 3.76 -2.30 -10.11
C VAL A 55 3.89 -0.92 -9.47
N GLY A 56 4.97 -0.65 -8.73
CA GLY A 56 5.22 0.61 -8.03
C GLY A 56 5.49 1.81 -8.95
N VAL A 57 5.65 1.60 -10.27
CA VAL A 57 5.69 2.70 -11.24
C VAL A 57 4.28 3.22 -11.55
N PHE A 58 3.29 2.34 -11.55
CA PHE A 58 1.92 2.61 -11.99
C PHE A 58 0.92 2.76 -10.85
N SER A 59 1.33 2.48 -9.61
CA SER A 59 0.50 2.68 -8.44
C SER A 59 1.27 3.34 -7.30
N LYS A 60 0.54 4.04 -6.44
CA LYS A 60 1.04 4.56 -5.17
C LYS A 60 0.09 4.12 -4.07
N LEU A 61 0.61 3.33 -3.14
CA LEU A 61 -0.13 2.88 -1.98
C LEU A 61 0.29 3.66 -0.74
N THR A 62 -0.69 4.09 0.04
CA THR A 62 -0.51 4.68 1.37
C THR A 62 -1.50 4.05 2.35
N ASN A 63 -1.41 4.44 3.62
CA ASN A 63 -2.38 4.02 4.64
C ASN A 63 -3.76 4.68 4.50
N ALA A 64 -3.89 5.81 3.78
CA ALA A 64 -5.17 6.52 3.67
C ALA A 64 -5.83 6.40 2.29
N TYR A 65 -5.04 6.22 1.23
CA TYR A 65 -5.52 6.18 -0.14
C TYR A 65 -4.59 5.37 -1.04
N CYS A 66 -5.13 4.90 -2.16
CA CYS A 66 -4.37 4.26 -3.21
C CYS A 66 -4.60 4.99 -4.53
N LEU A 67 -3.52 5.32 -5.24
CA LEU A 67 -3.57 5.87 -6.58
C LEU A 67 -3.18 4.79 -7.59
N VAL A 68 -3.96 4.67 -8.66
CA VAL A 68 -3.72 3.74 -9.76
C VAL A 68 -3.72 4.51 -11.09
N ALA A 69 -2.78 4.17 -11.98
CA ALA A 69 -2.67 4.79 -13.29
C ALA A 69 -3.94 4.58 -14.14
N ILE A 70 -4.37 5.63 -14.83
CA ILE A 70 -5.39 5.52 -15.88
C ILE A 70 -4.82 4.72 -17.07
N GLY A 71 -5.64 3.86 -17.66
CA GLY A 71 -5.26 3.04 -18.82
C GLY A 71 -4.67 1.67 -18.47
N GLY A 72 -4.72 1.25 -17.19
CA GLY A 72 -4.45 -0.14 -16.82
C GLY A 72 -5.54 -1.10 -17.26
N SER A 73 -5.19 -2.38 -17.37
CA SER A 73 -6.17 -3.45 -17.54
C SER A 73 -7.13 -3.47 -16.35
N GLU A 74 -8.40 -3.82 -16.61
CA GLU A 74 -9.37 -3.99 -15.52
C GLU A 74 -8.92 -5.02 -14.50
N SER A 75 -8.12 -6.02 -14.92
CA SER A 75 -7.50 -6.99 -14.01
C SER A 75 -6.58 -6.34 -12.98
N PHE A 76 -5.80 -5.32 -13.37
CA PHE A 76 -4.92 -4.60 -12.46
C PHE A 76 -5.74 -3.85 -11.43
N TYR A 77 -6.72 -3.06 -11.89
CA TYR A 77 -7.59 -2.29 -10.99
C TYR A 77 -8.41 -3.19 -10.06
N SER A 78 -8.98 -4.28 -10.59
CA SER A 78 -9.81 -5.22 -9.81
C SER A 78 -9.03 -5.84 -8.67
N ALA A 79 -7.71 -6.06 -8.81
CA ALA A 79 -6.91 -6.61 -7.74
C ALA A 79 -6.60 -5.61 -6.61
N PHE A 80 -6.44 -4.32 -6.93
CA PHE A 80 -6.38 -3.28 -5.90
C PHE A 80 -7.74 -3.11 -5.23
N GLU A 81 -8.82 -3.10 -6.02
CA GLU A 81 -10.19 -2.95 -5.51
C GLU A 81 -10.58 -4.14 -4.62
N SER A 82 -10.24 -5.37 -4.99
CA SER A 82 -10.58 -6.56 -4.19
C SER A 82 -9.97 -6.57 -2.81
N GLU A 83 -8.74 -6.05 -2.67
CA GLU A 83 -8.02 -6.02 -1.40
C GLU A 83 -8.28 -4.74 -0.60
N LEU A 84 -8.50 -3.60 -1.27
CA LEU A 84 -8.46 -2.28 -0.62
C LEU A 84 -9.81 -1.58 -0.51
N ALA A 85 -10.81 -1.93 -1.33
CA ALA A 85 -12.04 -1.14 -1.47
C ALA A 85 -12.82 -0.97 -0.16
N ASP A 86 -12.68 -1.90 0.79
CA ASP A 86 -13.36 -1.83 2.08
C ASP A 86 -12.70 -0.86 3.07
N VAL A 87 -11.41 -0.51 2.87
CA VAL A 87 -10.61 0.26 3.84
C VAL A 87 -10.10 1.59 3.29
N ILE A 88 -9.62 1.64 2.04
CA ILE A 88 -9.09 2.85 1.43
C ILE A 88 -9.65 3.10 0.02
N PRO A 89 -9.88 4.38 -0.37
CA PRO A 89 -10.30 4.72 -1.71
C PRO A 89 -9.19 4.41 -2.73
N VAL A 90 -9.54 3.67 -3.79
CA VAL A 90 -8.67 3.40 -4.94
C VAL A 90 -9.04 4.36 -6.07
N VAL A 91 -8.20 5.38 -6.29
CA VAL A 91 -8.44 6.48 -7.24
C VAL A 91 -7.67 6.24 -8.53
N LYS A 92 -8.37 6.27 -9.67
CA LYS A 92 -7.75 6.24 -10.99
C LYS A 92 -7.28 7.65 -11.36
N ALA A 93 -5.99 7.88 -11.50
CA ALA A 93 -5.44 9.19 -11.81
C ALA A 93 -4.37 9.12 -12.90
N SER A 94 -4.21 10.23 -13.63
CA SER A 94 -3.03 10.54 -14.41
C SER A 94 -2.35 11.75 -13.78
N ILE A 95 -1.04 11.87 -14.00
CA ILE A 95 -0.26 13.02 -13.55
C ILE A 95 0.49 13.58 -14.75
N GLY A 96 0.16 14.81 -15.16
CA GLY A 96 0.75 15.44 -16.34
C GLY A 96 0.43 14.67 -17.63
N GLY A 97 -0.73 14.02 -17.70
CA GLY A 97 -1.12 13.18 -18.85
C GLY A 97 -0.32 11.88 -18.97
N THR A 98 0.47 11.51 -17.96
CA THR A 98 1.26 10.28 -17.95
C THR A 98 0.63 9.20 -17.07
N ARG A 99 1.06 7.96 -17.29
CA ARG A 99 0.62 6.76 -16.56
C ARG A 99 1.55 6.38 -15.39
N ILE A 100 2.68 7.07 -15.23
CA ILE A 100 3.74 6.71 -14.28
C ILE A 100 3.54 7.38 -12.91
N ILE A 101 2.35 7.22 -12.34
CA ILE A 101 1.95 7.96 -11.14
C ILE A 101 2.84 7.66 -9.93
N GLY A 102 3.24 6.40 -9.70
CA GLY A 102 4.03 6.02 -8.52
C GLY A 102 5.43 6.60 -8.51
N ARG A 103 5.94 6.96 -9.70
CA ARG A 103 7.22 7.66 -9.87
C ARG A 103 7.10 9.16 -9.70
N LEU A 104 5.98 9.73 -10.13
CA LEU A 104 5.78 11.17 -10.16
C LEU A 104 5.26 11.72 -8.83
N CYS A 105 4.51 10.94 -8.07
CA CYS A 105 3.97 11.36 -6.78
C CYS A 105 4.60 10.63 -5.59
N VAL A 106 4.58 11.33 -4.46
CA VAL A 106 4.92 10.78 -3.16
C VAL A 106 3.90 11.26 -2.15
N GLY A 107 3.59 10.44 -1.16
CA GLY A 107 2.55 10.76 -0.21
C GLY A 107 2.47 9.75 0.91
N ASN A 108 1.91 10.20 2.01
CA ASN A 108 1.59 9.41 3.18
C ASN A 108 0.11 9.62 3.53
N LYS A 109 -0.33 9.21 4.72
CA LYS A 109 -1.74 9.40 5.13
C LYS A 109 -2.15 10.87 5.29
N ASN A 110 -1.21 11.79 5.48
CA ASN A 110 -1.45 13.20 5.78
C ASN A 110 -1.43 14.08 4.52
N GLY A 111 -0.61 13.71 3.52
CA GLY A 111 -0.39 14.56 2.36
C GLY A 111 -0.03 13.79 1.09
N LEU A 112 -0.23 14.46 -0.05
CA LEU A 112 0.14 14.02 -1.39
C LEU A 112 0.88 15.15 -2.10
N LEU A 113 2.11 14.84 -2.51
CA LEU A 113 2.98 15.73 -3.27
C LEU A 113 2.91 15.38 -4.75
N LEU A 114 2.67 16.41 -5.56
CA LEU A 114 2.50 16.31 -7.00
C LEU A 114 3.53 17.20 -7.71
N PRO A 115 4.02 16.81 -8.90
CA PRO A 115 4.92 17.64 -9.67
C PRO A 115 4.17 18.85 -10.26
N HIS A 116 4.92 19.90 -10.60
CA HIS A 116 4.42 21.10 -11.28
C HIS A 116 3.74 20.80 -12.64
N THR A 117 4.06 19.67 -13.28
CA THR A 117 3.47 19.23 -14.56
C THR A 117 2.02 18.78 -14.44
N THR A 118 1.50 18.62 -13.22
CA THR A 118 0.12 18.17 -12.98
C THR A 118 -0.88 19.23 -13.42
N THR A 119 -1.87 18.82 -14.22
CA THR A 119 -2.92 19.73 -14.70
C THR A 119 -3.92 20.10 -13.61
N ASP A 120 -4.63 21.22 -13.76
CA ASP A 120 -5.66 21.66 -12.80
C ASP A 120 -6.85 20.70 -12.72
N GLN A 121 -7.17 20.04 -13.83
CA GLN A 121 -8.21 19.01 -13.87
C GLN A 121 -7.82 17.78 -13.05
N GLU A 122 -6.57 17.29 -13.19
CA GLU A 122 -6.06 16.17 -12.41
C GLU A 122 -6.00 16.50 -10.91
N LEU A 123 -5.56 17.71 -10.58
CA LEU A 123 -5.49 18.15 -9.19
C LEU A 123 -6.89 18.28 -8.56
N GLN A 124 -7.87 18.83 -9.28
CA GLN A 124 -9.25 18.90 -8.78
C GLN A 124 -9.85 17.50 -8.63
N HIS A 125 -9.57 16.59 -9.56
CA HIS A 125 -10.01 15.20 -9.48
C HIS A 125 -9.45 14.50 -8.23
N LEU A 126 -8.14 14.66 -7.94
CA LEU A 126 -7.52 14.12 -6.74
C LEU A 126 -8.13 14.71 -5.47
N ARG A 127 -8.32 16.02 -5.40
CA ARG A 127 -8.96 16.67 -4.24
C ARG A 127 -10.39 16.19 -3.97
N ASN A 128 -11.15 15.92 -5.03
CA ASN A 128 -12.53 15.42 -4.89
C ASN A 128 -12.60 13.94 -4.48
N SER A 129 -11.55 13.17 -4.78
CA SER A 129 -11.54 11.71 -4.59
C SER A 129 -10.81 11.28 -3.32
N LEU A 130 -9.88 12.11 -2.84
CA LEU A 130 -9.12 11.86 -1.61
C LEU A 130 -9.91 12.32 -0.37
N PRO A 131 -9.66 11.69 0.79
CA PRO A 131 -10.23 12.17 2.05
C PRO A 131 -9.78 13.60 2.37
N ASP A 132 -10.66 14.42 2.96
CA ASP A 132 -10.41 15.85 3.26
C ASP A 132 -9.19 16.10 4.17
N GLN A 133 -8.76 15.08 4.92
CA GLN A 133 -7.57 15.15 5.77
C GLN A 133 -6.25 15.19 4.97
N VAL A 134 -6.27 14.76 3.70
CA VAL A 134 -5.07 14.64 2.87
C VAL A 134 -4.79 15.98 2.18
N VAL A 135 -3.68 16.62 2.52
CA VAL A 135 -3.26 17.86 1.88
C VAL A 135 -2.60 17.56 0.53
N VAL A 136 -3.23 18.02 -0.55
CA VAL A 136 -2.71 17.86 -1.91
C VAL A 136 -2.00 19.14 -2.35
N GLN A 137 -0.67 19.06 -2.51
CA GLN A 137 0.19 20.20 -2.86
C GLN A 137 1.05 19.91 -4.08
N ARG A 138 1.23 20.93 -4.93
CA ARG A 138 2.19 20.88 -6.05
C ARG A 138 3.54 21.43 -5.60
N ILE A 139 4.60 20.76 -6.02
CA ILE A 139 5.99 21.19 -5.80
C ILE A 139 6.65 21.42 -7.16
N GLU A 140 7.36 22.55 -7.28
CA GLU A 140 8.28 22.81 -8.38
C GLU A 140 9.66 22.25 -8.01
N GLU A 141 9.98 21.07 -8.54
CA GLU A 141 11.29 20.45 -8.39
C GLU A 141 11.87 20.16 -9.78
N ARG A 142 13.19 20.35 -9.94
CA ARG A 142 13.89 20.29 -11.24
C ARG A 142 14.86 19.13 -11.35
N LEU A 143 15.23 18.48 -10.25
CA LEU A 143 16.22 17.39 -10.25
C LEU A 143 15.70 16.10 -10.92
N SER A 144 14.62 15.54 -10.37
CA SER A 144 14.01 14.31 -10.88
C SER A 144 12.55 14.21 -10.44
N ALA A 145 11.90 13.11 -10.78
CA ALA A 145 10.54 12.82 -10.33
C ALA A 145 10.51 12.64 -8.80
N LEU A 146 9.48 13.22 -8.14
CA LEU A 146 9.37 13.25 -6.68
C LEU A 146 9.41 11.84 -6.06
N GLY A 147 8.76 10.85 -6.68
CA GLY A 147 8.74 9.46 -6.21
C GLY A 147 10.06 8.71 -6.37
N ASN A 148 11.02 9.22 -7.15
CA ASN A 148 12.38 8.68 -7.20
C ASN A 148 13.27 9.32 -6.13
N CYS A 149 13.08 10.62 -5.87
CA CYS A 149 13.90 11.37 -4.92
C CYS A 149 13.46 11.23 -3.47
N ILE A 150 12.22 10.78 -3.23
CA ILE A 150 11.60 10.80 -1.90
C ILE A 150 11.00 9.43 -1.60
N ALA A 151 11.36 8.88 -0.45
CA ALA A 151 10.74 7.70 0.14
C ALA A 151 10.21 8.07 1.52
N CYS A 152 8.95 7.78 1.82
CA CYS A 152 8.33 8.24 3.07
C CYS A 152 7.44 7.17 3.70
N ASN A 153 7.36 7.20 5.02
CA ASN A 153 6.29 6.58 5.80
C ASN A 153 5.45 7.68 6.50
N ASP A 154 4.69 7.34 7.53
CA ASP A 154 3.86 8.31 8.25
C ASP A 154 4.63 9.17 9.28
N HIS A 155 5.91 8.89 9.51
CA HIS A 155 6.72 9.50 10.58
C HIS A 155 7.99 10.19 10.05
N VAL A 156 8.62 9.59 9.05
CA VAL A 156 9.93 9.93 8.52
C VAL A 156 9.92 9.87 6.99
N ALA A 157 10.63 10.80 6.36
CA ALA A 157 10.92 10.79 4.94
C ALA A 157 12.43 10.82 4.68
N LEU A 158 12.88 9.96 3.77
CA LEU A 158 14.21 10.01 3.19
C LEU A 158 14.15 10.77 1.87
N THR A 159 15.10 11.67 1.69
CA THR A 159 15.17 12.55 0.52
C THR A 159 16.56 12.54 -0.10
N HIS A 160 16.60 12.89 -1.39
CA HIS A 160 17.83 13.17 -2.12
C HIS A 160 18.69 14.24 -1.42
N THR A 161 20.02 14.08 -1.44
CA THR A 161 20.97 14.95 -0.73
C THR A 161 20.98 16.39 -1.25
N ASP A 162 20.79 16.55 -2.55
CA ASP A 162 20.88 17.85 -3.23
C ASP A 162 19.53 18.57 -3.34
N LEU A 163 18.51 18.12 -2.60
CA LEU A 163 17.22 18.81 -2.59
C LEU A 163 17.34 20.21 -1.99
N ASP A 164 16.63 21.16 -2.59
CA ASP A 164 16.55 22.53 -2.09
C ASP A 164 15.87 22.56 -0.72
N ARG A 165 16.36 23.44 0.15
CA ARG A 165 15.83 23.57 1.52
C ARG A 165 14.35 24.00 1.53
N GLU A 166 13.94 24.84 0.59
CA GLU A 166 12.54 25.23 0.44
C GLU A 166 11.65 24.01 0.11
N THR A 167 12.12 23.12 -0.76
CA THR A 167 11.43 21.87 -1.09
C THR A 167 11.36 20.94 0.12
N GLU A 168 12.45 20.83 0.89
CA GLU A 168 12.50 20.03 2.11
C GLU A 168 11.48 20.51 3.16
N GLU A 169 11.41 21.82 3.40
CA GLU A 169 10.44 22.43 4.33
C GLU A 169 9.00 22.17 3.87
N MET A 170 8.71 22.30 2.56
CA MET A 170 7.40 21.94 2.00
C MET A 170 7.04 20.47 2.19
N ILE A 171 8.01 19.55 2.04
CA ILE A 171 7.79 18.11 2.24
C ILE A 171 7.44 17.86 3.72
N ALA A 172 8.22 18.43 4.64
CA ALA A 172 8.01 18.28 6.07
C ALA A 172 6.62 18.79 6.49
N ASP A 173 6.21 19.96 5.99
CA ASP A 173 4.93 20.59 6.33
C ASP A 173 3.72 19.83 5.75
N VAL A 174 3.79 19.39 4.49
CA VAL A 174 2.66 18.72 3.83
C VAL A 174 2.48 17.29 4.31
N LEU A 175 3.58 16.55 4.47
CA LEU A 175 3.53 15.17 4.94
C LEU A 175 3.46 15.08 6.47
N GLY A 176 3.88 16.11 7.20
CA GLY A 176 3.94 16.09 8.66
C GLY A 176 4.94 15.07 9.19
N VAL A 177 6.11 14.98 8.56
CA VAL A 177 7.17 13.99 8.86
C VAL A 177 8.52 14.66 9.00
N GLU A 178 9.42 14.01 9.72
CA GLU A 178 10.82 14.43 9.79
C GLU A 178 11.54 14.03 8.50
N VAL A 179 12.25 14.98 7.89
CA VAL A 179 12.95 14.76 6.61
C VAL A 179 14.45 14.56 6.88
N PHE A 180 15.01 13.49 6.31
CA PHE A 180 16.43 13.20 6.37
C PHE A 180 17.01 13.01 4.98
N ARG A 181 18.13 13.69 4.74
CA ARG A 181 18.93 13.54 3.52
C ARG A 181 19.84 12.34 3.67
N GLN A 182 19.66 11.32 2.84
CA GLN A 182 20.47 10.11 2.92
C GLN A 182 20.63 9.44 1.56
N THR A 183 21.64 8.58 1.44
CA THR A 183 21.88 7.75 0.25
C THR A 183 21.75 6.27 0.59
N ILE A 184 21.43 5.45 -0.41
CA ILE A 184 21.22 4.00 -0.22
C ILE A 184 22.16 3.25 -1.16
N ALA A 185 23.11 2.51 -0.62
CA ALA A 185 24.15 1.81 -1.37
C ALA A 185 24.91 2.74 -2.36
N GLY A 186 25.18 3.98 -1.94
CA GLY A 186 25.82 5.01 -2.78
C GLY A 186 24.90 5.65 -3.84
N ASN A 187 23.63 5.26 -3.91
CA ASN A 187 22.65 5.87 -4.80
C ASN A 187 21.90 7.02 -4.12
N ILE A 188 21.77 8.11 -4.86
CA ILE A 188 21.04 9.34 -4.46
C ILE A 188 19.52 9.21 -4.60
N LEU A 189 19.03 8.26 -5.40
CA LEU A 189 17.60 8.06 -5.68
C LEU A 189 16.94 7.12 -4.66
N VAL A 190 16.75 7.60 -3.44
CA VAL A 190 16.20 6.82 -2.31
C VAL A 190 14.86 6.16 -2.62
N GLY A 191 13.94 6.81 -3.33
CA GLY A 191 12.61 6.29 -3.67
C GLY A 191 12.62 5.17 -4.72
N SER A 192 13.67 5.07 -5.51
CA SER A 192 13.84 3.96 -6.45
C SER A 192 14.37 2.71 -5.77
N TYR A 193 15.31 2.88 -4.84
CA TYR A 193 16.11 1.80 -4.26
C TYR A 193 15.67 1.38 -2.86
N CYS A 194 14.60 1.99 -2.34
CA CYS A 194 14.01 1.63 -1.06
C CYS A 194 12.49 1.75 -1.10
N ALA A 195 11.83 0.80 -0.45
CA ALA A 195 10.42 0.88 -0.13
C ALA A 195 10.25 0.53 1.34
N PHE A 196 9.60 1.39 2.11
CA PHE A 196 9.37 1.16 3.53
C PHE A 196 7.99 1.61 3.96
N SER A 197 7.52 1.02 5.05
CA SER A 197 6.24 1.27 5.72
C SER A 197 6.50 1.69 7.17
N ASN A 198 5.46 1.78 8.00
CA ASN A 198 5.67 2.02 9.43
C ASN A 198 6.16 0.76 10.18
N ARG A 199 6.10 -0.42 9.54
CA ARG A 199 6.44 -1.71 10.19
C ARG A 199 7.83 -2.23 9.85
N GLY A 200 8.33 -1.86 8.68
CA GLY A 200 9.59 -2.35 8.15
C GLY A 200 9.84 -1.82 6.74
N GLY A 201 11.02 -2.12 6.20
CA GLY A 201 11.41 -1.68 4.86
C GLY A 201 12.40 -2.60 4.17
N LEU A 202 12.39 -2.53 2.84
CA LEU A 202 13.28 -3.26 1.96
C LEU A 202 14.19 -2.27 1.23
N VAL A 203 15.50 -2.50 1.30
CA VAL A 203 16.52 -1.66 0.66
C VAL A 203 17.35 -2.47 -0.33
N HIS A 204 18.08 -1.74 -1.17
CA HIS A 204 18.96 -2.28 -2.20
C HIS A 204 19.84 -3.44 -1.69
N PRO A 205 20.02 -4.53 -2.45
CA PRO A 205 20.74 -5.72 -2.00
C PRO A 205 22.22 -5.47 -1.68
N HIS A 206 22.85 -4.48 -2.33
CA HIS A 206 24.26 -4.11 -2.09
C HIS A 206 24.44 -3.08 -0.96
N THR A 207 23.41 -2.82 -0.15
CA THR A 207 23.55 -1.93 1.02
C THR A 207 24.43 -2.60 2.07
N SER A 208 25.41 -1.87 2.60
CA SER A 208 26.28 -2.42 3.64
C SER A 208 25.52 -2.66 4.94
N ILE A 209 26.02 -3.55 5.80
CA ILE A 209 25.39 -3.83 7.10
C ILE A 209 25.44 -2.58 8.00
N GLU A 210 26.52 -1.80 7.89
CA GLU A 210 26.67 -0.53 8.61
C GLU A 210 25.58 0.48 8.19
N ASP A 211 25.41 0.69 6.87
CA ASP A 211 24.36 1.58 6.35
C ASP A 211 22.95 1.09 6.72
N LEU A 212 22.73 -0.23 6.73
CA LEU A 212 21.46 -0.85 7.15
C LEU A 212 21.13 -0.53 8.60
N ASP A 213 22.10 -0.67 9.51
CA ASP A 213 21.92 -0.41 10.94
C ASP A 213 21.71 1.09 11.21
N GLU A 214 22.44 1.96 10.49
CA GLU A 214 22.23 3.40 10.54
C GLU A 214 20.82 3.80 10.07
N LEU A 215 20.38 3.29 8.91
CA LEU A 215 19.06 3.57 8.36
C LEU A 215 17.94 3.00 9.24
N SER A 216 18.13 1.81 9.81
CA SER A 216 17.19 1.18 10.75
C SER A 216 17.03 2.01 12.02
N THR A 217 18.15 2.54 12.55
CA THR A 217 18.15 3.44 13.71
C THR A 217 17.49 4.78 13.38
N LEU A 218 17.71 5.32 12.18
CA LEU A 218 17.13 6.59 11.76
C LEU A 218 15.62 6.46 11.53
N LEU A 219 15.16 5.42 10.82
CA LEU A 219 13.74 5.21 10.52
C LEU A 219 12.96 4.58 11.69
N GLN A 220 13.65 4.04 12.70
CA GLN A 220 13.06 3.30 13.82
C GLN A 220 12.24 2.07 13.38
N VAL A 221 12.55 1.51 12.21
CA VAL A 221 11.89 0.33 11.65
C VAL A 221 12.93 -0.69 11.15
N PRO A 222 12.65 -2.00 11.25
CA PRO A 222 13.57 -3.02 10.75
C PRO A 222 13.71 -2.93 9.23
N LEU A 223 14.96 -2.87 8.76
CA LEU A 223 15.30 -2.89 7.35
C LEU A 223 16.01 -4.17 6.97
N VAL A 224 15.73 -4.65 5.76
CA VAL A 224 16.43 -5.81 5.18
C VAL A 224 16.83 -5.48 3.75
N ALA A 225 18.03 -5.92 3.37
CA ALA A 225 18.48 -5.87 1.99
C ALA A 225 17.89 -7.04 1.20
N GLY A 226 17.32 -6.77 0.04
CA GLY A 226 16.72 -7.81 -0.80
C GLY A 226 16.41 -7.35 -2.23
N THR A 227 15.85 -8.27 -3.01
CA THR A 227 15.48 -8.02 -4.41
C THR A 227 14.00 -8.26 -4.64
N VAL A 228 13.51 -7.78 -5.77
CA VAL A 228 12.13 -7.94 -6.23
C VAL A 228 12.15 -8.42 -7.68
N ASN A 229 11.07 -9.00 -8.21
CA ASN A 229 10.98 -9.38 -9.63
C ASN A 229 12.17 -10.24 -10.12
N ARG A 230 12.54 -11.28 -9.38
CA ARG A 230 13.56 -12.26 -9.79
C ARG A 230 14.97 -11.65 -9.88
N GLY A 231 15.35 -10.86 -8.88
CA GLY A 231 16.68 -10.26 -8.78
C GLY A 231 16.79 -8.80 -9.23
N SER A 232 15.68 -8.09 -9.43
CA SER A 232 15.70 -6.65 -9.67
C SER A 232 16.09 -5.88 -8.40
N GLU A 233 17.01 -4.94 -8.58
CA GLU A 233 17.54 -4.06 -7.54
C GLU A 233 16.65 -2.82 -7.31
N VAL A 234 15.72 -2.55 -8.23
CA VAL A 234 14.84 -1.37 -8.18
C VAL A 234 13.57 -1.69 -7.39
N ILE A 235 13.72 -1.69 -6.07
CA ILE A 235 12.68 -2.12 -5.12
C ILE A 235 11.43 -1.27 -5.23
N GLY A 236 11.55 0.05 -5.22
CA GLY A 236 10.38 0.94 -5.27
C GLY A 236 9.59 0.78 -6.57
N ALA A 237 10.18 0.20 -7.62
CA ALA A 237 9.50 0.02 -8.91
C ALA A 237 8.77 -1.31 -8.93
N GLY A 238 9.39 -2.35 -8.37
CA GLY A 238 8.81 -3.69 -8.33
C GLY A 238 7.70 -3.87 -7.31
N MET A 239 7.55 -2.97 -6.33
CA MET A 239 6.50 -3.09 -5.31
C MET A 239 5.96 -1.76 -4.79
N THR A 240 4.78 -1.82 -4.20
CA THR A 240 4.22 -0.79 -3.33
C THR A 240 3.62 -1.44 -2.08
N VAL A 241 3.74 -0.78 -0.94
CA VAL A 241 3.46 -1.39 0.36
C VAL A 241 2.80 -0.40 1.30
N ASN A 242 1.88 -0.88 2.12
CA ASN A 242 1.37 -0.20 3.29
C ASN A 242 1.49 -1.14 4.50
N ASP A 243 0.91 -0.75 5.64
CA ASP A 243 1.09 -1.50 6.88
C ASP A 243 0.39 -2.87 6.91
N TRP A 244 -0.51 -3.18 5.98
CA TRP A 244 -1.28 -4.43 5.97
C TRP A 244 -1.19 -5.22 4.66
N THR A 245 -0.92 -4.57 3.53
CA THR A 245 -0.88 -5.14 2.18
C THR A 245 0.38 -4.72 1.44
N ALA A 246 0.86 -5.63 0.60
CA ALA A 246 1.93 -5.34 -0.34
C ALA A 246 1.53 -5.84 -1.72
N PHE A 247 1.75 -5.01 -2.74
CA PHE A 247 1.62 -5.41 -4.14
C PHE A 247 3.00 -5.46 -4.76
N CYS A 248 3.32 -6.58 -5.40
CA CYS A 248 4.60 -6.81 -6.04
C CYS A 248 4.39 -7.31 -7.47
N GLY A 249 5.43 -7.24 -8.30
CA GLY A 249 5.37 -7.75 -9.66
C GLY A 249 5.22 -9.27 -9.72
N SER A 250 4.60 -9.75 -10.81
CA SER A 250 4.30 -11.16 -11.04
C SER A 250 5.52 -12.08 -11.04
N ASP A 251 6.68 -11.55 -11.44
CA ASP A 251 7.95 -12.30 -11.51
C ASP A 251 8.63 -12.48 -10.15
N THR A 252 8.11 -11.86 -9.09
CA THR A 252 8.70 -11.98 -7.76
C THR A 252 8.63 -13.42 -7.26
N THR A 253 9.79 -13.94 -6.89
CA THR A 253 9.99 -15.36 -6.52
C THR A 253 9.48 -15.66 -5.11
N ALA A 254 9.07 -16.89 -4.84
CA ALA A 254 8.54 -17.28 -3.51
C ALA A 254 9.50 -16.99 -2.35
N THR A 255 10.82 -17.04 -2.62
CA THR A 255 11.87 -16.66 -1.66
C THR A 255 11.86 -15.17 -1.36
N GLU A 256 11.77 -14.31 -2.39
CA GLU A 256 11.64 -12.86 -2.23
C GLU A 256 10.34 -12.52 -1.48
N LEU A 257 9.22 -13.17 -1.82
CA LEU A 257 7.94 -12.97 -1.14
C LEU A 257 8.00 -13.30 0.35
N SER A 258 8.68 -14.38 0.71
CA SER A 258 8.83 -14.79 2.11
C SER A 258 9.62 -13.74 2.92
N VAL A 259 10.61 -13.10 2.30
CA VAL A 259 11.37 -12.01 2.92
C VAL A 259 10.48 -10.78 3.09
N ILE A 260 9.74 -10.38 2.06
CA ILE A 260 8.83 -9.22 2.11
C ILE A 260 7.76 -9.41 3.19
N GLU A 261 7.10 -10.57 3.22
CA GLU A 261 6.07 -10.87 4.23
C GLU A 261 6.61 -10.80 5.67
N SER A 262 7.86 -11.24 5.88
CA SER A 262 8.53 -11.21 7.18
C SER A 262 8.88 -9.78 7.61
N VAL A 263 9.49 -9.01 6.72
CA VAL A 263 9.97 -7.65 7.00
C VAL A 263 8.83 -6.69 7.28
N PHE A 264 7.77 -6.76 6.47
CA PHE A 264 6.60 -5.89 6.60
C PHE A 264 5.57 -6.38 7.63
N LYS A 265 5.79 -7.55 8.24
CA LYS A 265 4.91 -8.15 9.25
C LYS A 265 3.44 -8.24 8.82
N LEU A 266 3.21 -8.60 7.54
CA LEU A 266 1.87 -8.63 6.96
C LEU A 266 1.00 -9.75 7.58
N ARG A 267 1.62 -10.84 8.03
CA ARG A 267 0.93 -11.96 8.71
C ARG A 267 0.50 -11.66 10.14
N GLU A 268 1.11 -10.67 10.80
CA GLU A 268 0.89 -10.39 12.23
C GLU A 268 -0.29 -9.43 12.49
N ALA A 269 -1.12 -9.09 11.49
CA ALA A 269 -2.33 -8.30 11.74
C ALA A 269 -3.46 -9.08 12.47
N GLN A 270 -3.27 -10.38 12.77
CA GLN A 270 -4.30 -11.26 13.34
C GLN A 270 -4.10 -11.85 14.76
N PRO A 271 -2.94 -11.82 15.45
CA PRO A 271 -2.85 -12.51 16.74
C PRO A 271 -3.55 -11.78 17.89
N SER A 272 -3.74 -10.46 17.85
CA SER A 272 -4.37 -9.74 18.98
C SER A 272 -5.88 -9.97 19.04
N ALA A 273 -6.59 -9.91 17.92
CA ALA A 273 -8.03 -10.15 17.87
C ALA A 273 -8.39 -11.58 18.30
N ILE A 274 -7.65 -12.58 17.81
CA ILE A 274 -7.90 -13.99 18.13
C ILE A 274 -7.57 -14.30 19.59
N VAL A 275 -6.47 -13.76 20.14
CA VAL A 275 -6.10 -13.98 21.54
C VAL A 275 -7.06 -13.28 22.50
N ASP A 276 -7.56 -12.08 22.17
CA ASP A 276 -8.54 -11.38 23.00
C ASP A 276 -9.93 -12.03 22.93
N GLU A 277 -10.31 -12.61 21.80
CA GLU A 277 -11.56 -13.38 21.65
C GLU A 277 -11.48 -14.75 22.36
N MET A 278 -10.32 -15.42 22.30
CA MET A 278 -10.04 -16.63 23.09
C MET A 278 -9.99 -16.34 24.59
N ARG A 279 -9.44 -15.19 25.01
CA ARG A 279 -9.49 -14.77 26.43
C ARG A 279 -10.91 -14.45 26.88
N LYS A 280 -11.71 -13.74 26.07
CA LYS A 280 -13.11 -13.45 26.40
C LYS A 280 -13.96 -14.72 26.55
N SER A 281 -13.84 -15.66 25.63
CA SER A 281 -14.56 -16.94 25.69
C SER A 281 -14.15 -17.82 26.89
N LEU A 282 -12.88 -17.74 27.31
CA LEU A 282 -12.43 -18.39 28.55
C LEU A 282 -12.94 -17.70 29.81
N ILE A 283 -13.18 -16.38 29.80
CA ILE A 283 -13.72 -15.66 30.95
C ILE A 283 -15.23 -15.92 31.10
N ASP A 284 -15.97 -15.96 29.99
CA ASP A 284 -17.43 -16.25 30.00
C ASP A 284 -17.77 -17.71 30.35
N SER A 285 -16.80 -18.62 30.42
CA SER A 285 -17.01 -20.01 30.84
C SER A 285 -16.77 -20.24 32.34
N TYR A 286 -16.27 -19.23 33.06
CA TYR A 286 -16.00 -19.29 34.51
C TYR A 286 -16.87 -18.32 35.34
N VAL A 287 -17.84 -17.65 34.73
CA VAL A 287 -18.89 -16.83 35.39
C VAL A 287 -20.24 -17.49 35.15
#